data_AF-T1B0I8-F1
#
_entry.id   AF-T1B0I8-F1
#
_cell.length_a   1.000
_cell.length_b   1.000
_cell.length_c   1.000
_cell.angle_alpha   90.00
_cell.angle_beta   90.00
_cell.angle_gamma   90.00
#
_symmetry.space_group_name_H-M   'P 1'
#
loop_
_entity.id
_entity.type
_entity.pdbx_description
1 polymer ?
#
loop_
_entity_poly.entity_id
_entity_poly.type
_entity_poly.pdbx_seq_one_letter_code
_entity_poly.pdbx_strand_id
1 'polypeptide(L)'
;SQIEAMEMYGRGAGLAADEWVQEIGGGMHFKRQRFLNLLDRIQRGRIGKRLVAHQARRVRFGYDRIERRAAENGCEIVVVNPNSRSPQQERVED
;
A
#
# COMPACT_ATOMS: atom_id res chain seq x y z
N SER A 1 -13.22 3.41 -10.27
CA SER A 1 -11.87 2.80 -10.48
C SER A 1 -11.14 2.66 -9.13
N GLN A 2 -10.01 1.96 -9.06
CA GLN A 2 -9.22 1.86 -7.80
C GLN A 2 -8.73 3.24 -7.33
N ILE A 3 -8.37 4.13 -8.26
CA ILE A 3 -7.95 5.51 -7.98
C ILE A 3 -9.10 6.30 -7.38
N GLU A 4 -10.28 6.30 -8.01
CA GLU A 4 -11.45 7.03 -7.50
C GLU A 4 -11.84 6.59 -6.09
N ALA A 5 -11.78 5.30 -5.78
CA ALA A 5 -12.09 4.81 -4.46
C ALA A 5 -11.08 5.28 -3.40
N MET A 6 -9.80 5.36 -3.79
CA MET A 6 -8.74 5.92 -2.96
C MET A 6 -8.85 7.44 -2.79
N GLU A 7 -9.27 8.16 -3.84
CA GLU A 7 -9.57 9.60 -3.76
C GLU A 7 -10.73 9.88 -2.81
N MET A 8 -11.80 9.09 -2.90
CA MET A 8 -12.95 9.21 -2.01
C MET A 8 -12.57 8.93 -0.56
N TYR A 9 -11.76 7.89 -0.31
CA TYR A 9 -11.20 7.64 1.01
C TYR A 9 -10.35 8.82 1.49
N GLY A 10 -9.45 9.32 0.64
CA GLY A 10 -8.59 10.47 0.97
C GLY A 10 -9.41 11.67 1.39
N ARG A 11 -10.41 12.05 0.59
CA ARG A 11 -11.33 13.16 0.92
C ARG A 11 -12.03 12.96 2.26
N GLY A 12 -12.55 11.76 2.53
CA GLY A 12 -13.20 11.45 3.81
C GLY A 12 -12.25 11.49 5.02
N ALA A 13 -10.97 11.16 4.81
CA ALA A 13 -9.93 11.18 5.83
C ALA A 13 -9.21 12.53 5.97
N GLY A 14 -9.59 13.56 5.20
CA GLY A 14 -8.89 14.85 5.15
C GLY A 14 -7.49 14.76 4.52
N LEU A 15 -7.24 13.76 3.67
CA LEU A 15 -5.98 13.51 2.98
C LEU A 15 -6.11 13.84 1.48
N ALA A 16 -5.16 14.61 0.96
CA ALA A 16 -4.97 14.80 -0.47
C ALA A 16 -3.77 13.96 -0.94
N ALA A 17 -3.89 13.30 -2.09
CA ALA A 17 -2.78 12.54 -2.66
C ALA A 17 -1.85 13.47 -3.45
N ASP A 18 -0.58 13.54 -3.08
CA ASP A 18 0.44 14.29 -3.83
C ASP A 18 0.85 13.56 -5.13
N GLU A 19 0.80 12.23 -5.13
CA GLU A 19 1.26 11.40 -6.24
C GLU A 19 0.49 10.08 -6.32
N TRP A 20 0.10 9.68 -7.54
CA TRP A 20 -0.46 8.37 -7.84
C TRP A 20 0.57 7.47 -8.50
N VAL A 21 0.92 6.38 -7.82
CA VAL A 21 1.84 5.36 -8.37
C VAL A 21 1.08 4.08 -8.66
N GLN A 22 1.01 3.72 -9.94
CA GLN A 22 0.42 2.47 -10.41
C GLN A 22 1.47 1.61 -11.11
N GLU A 23 1.46 0.30 -10.89
CA GLU A 23 2.39 -0.61 -11.55
C GLU A 23 1.75 -1.99 -11.70
N ILE A 24 1.72 -2.50 -12.93
CA ILE A 24 1.19 -3.83 -13.24
C ILE A 24 2.27 -4.87 -12.95
N GLY A 25 1.95 -5.87 -12.14
CA GLY A 25 2.86 -6.99 -11.87
C GLY A 25 2.37 -7.90 -10.76
N GLY A 26 2.75 -9.19 -10.82
CA GLY A 26 2.42 -10.17 -9.78
C GLY A 26 3.09 -9.84 -8.44
N GLY A 27 2.43 -10.13 -7.31
CA GLY A 27 2.90 -9.74 -5.98
C GLY A 27 4.27 -10.28 -5.56
N MET A 28 4.77 -11.33 -6.21
CA MET A 28 6.13 -11.87 -6.00
C MET A 28 7.21 -11.19 -6.85
N HIS A 29 6.86 -10.24 -7.71
CA HIS A 29 7.83 -9.53 -8.54
C HIS A 29 8.37 -8.30 -7.80
N PHE A 30 9.41 -8.51 -6.97
CA PHE A 30 10.09 -7.47 -6.19
C PHE A 30 11.04 -6.58 -7.02
N LYS A 31 11.27 -6.89 -8.30
CA LYS A 31 12.13 -6.10 -9.21
C LYS A 31 11.37 -5.00 -9.97
N ARG A 32 10.15 -4.72 -9.52
CA ARG A 32 9.28 -3.69 -10.06
C ARG A 32 9.88 -2.30 -9.82
N GLN A 33 10.13 -1.56 -10.89
CA GLN A 33 10.92 -0.32 -10.82
C GLN A 33 10.21 0.75 -9.99
N ARG A 34 8.88 0.88 -10.10
CA ARG A 34 8.14 1.88 -9.30
C ARG A 34 8.06 1.45 -7.83
N PHE A 35 7.86 0.16 -7.57
CA PHE A 35 7.94 -0.40 -6.21
C PHE A 35 9.32 -0.18 -5.55
N LEU A 36 10.42 -0.46 -6.25
CA LEU A 36 11.77 -0.24 -5.73
C LEU A 36 12.06 1.24 -5.48
N ASN A 37 11.64 2.11 -6.40
CA ASN A 37 11.76 3.56 -6.22
C ASN A 37 11.00 4.05 -4.98
N LEU A 38 9.80 3.52 -4.73
CA LEU A 38 9.03 3.83 -3.53
C LEU A 38 9.74 3.41 -2.26
N LEU A 39 10.32 2.20 -2.22
CA LEU A 39 11.09 1.75 -1.06
C LEU A 39 12.31 2.64 -0.80
N ASP A 40 13.05 3.04 -1.83
CA ASP A 40 14.19 3.98 -1.70
C ASP A 40 13.73 5.34 -1.15
N ARG A 41 12.60 5.87 -1.63
CA ARG A 41 12.05 7.14 -1.14
C ARG A 41 11.60 7.06 0.32
N ILE A 42 11.00 5.94 0.75
CA ILE A 42 10.67 5.69 2.16
C ILE A 42 11.94 5.66 3.00
N GLN A 43 12.97 4.92 2.57
CA GLN A 43 14.24 4.81 3.30
C GLN A 43 14.98 6.15 3.43
N ARG A 44 14.77 7.09 2.51
CA ARG A 44 15.32 8.44 2.57
C ARG A 44 14.45 9.43 3.36
N GLY A 45 13.36 8.97 3.98
CA GLY A 45 12.43 9.81 4.74
C GLY A 45 11.66 10.81 3.87
N ARG A 46 11.53 10.56 2.56
CA ARG A 46 10.85 11.46 1.61
C ARG A 46 9.35 11.24 1.51
N ILE A 47 8.82 10.26 2.24
CA ILE A 47 7.40 9.90 2.24
C ILE A 47 6.96 9.80 3.71
N GLY A 48 6.03 10.66 4.13
CA GLY A 48 5.47 10.63 5.48
C GLY A 48 4.26 9.71 5.63
N LYS A 49 3.46 9.55 4.58
CA LYS A 49 2.28 8.68 4.57
C LYS A 49 2.11 8.03 3.20
N ARG A 50 1.82 6.73 3.18
CA ARG A 50 1.57 5.96 1.96
C ARG A 50 0.26 5.20 2.06
N LEU A 51 -0.67 5.51 1.16
CA LEU A 51 -1.91 4.77 1.02
C LEU A 51 -1.72 3.61 0.02
N VAL A 52 -2.18 2.41 0.39
CA VAL A 52 -2.13 1.22 -0.47
C VAL A 52 -3.52 0.63 -0.59
N ALA A 53 -4.03 0.55 -1.82
CA ALA A 53 -5.32 -0.03 -2.10
C ALA A 53 -5.26 -1.57 -2.07
N HIS A 54 -5.96 -2.16 -1.10
CA HIS A 54 -6.16 -3.58 -0.82
C HIS A 54 -4.91 -4.39 -0.47
N GLN A 55 -5.01 -5.22 0.57
CA GLN A 55 -4.16 -6.42 0.75
C GLN A 55 -4.54 -7.44 -0.30
N ALA A 56 -4.22 -7.23 -1.59
CA ALA A 56 -4.25 -8.35 -2.50
C ALA A 56 -3.25 -9.37 -1.93
N ARG A 57 -3.73 -10.52 -1.42
CA ARG A 57 -3.01 -11.60 -0.73
C ARG A 57 -1.71 -12.07 -1.41
N ARG A 58 -0.73 -11.19 -1.56
CA ARG A 58 0.52 -11.43 -2.31
C ARG A 58 1.70 -10.61 -1.79
N VAL A 59 1.63 -10.11 -0.56
CA VAL A 59 2.82 -9.78 0.23
C VAL A 59 2.73 -10.51 1.58
N ARG A 60 2.37 -11.80 1.54
CA ARG A 60 2.43 -12.68 2.74
C ARG A 60 3.87 -12.78 3.28
N PHE A 61 4.85 -12.46 2.44
CA PHE A 61 6.27 -12.37 2.81
C PHE A 61 6.78 -10.94 2.68
N GLY A 62 7.30 -10.41 3.78
CA GLY A 62 8.05 -9.17 3.81
C GLY A 62 7.25 -7.89 4.04
N TYR A 63 5.91 -7.94 4.11
CA TYR A 63 5.10 -6.76 4.43
C TYR A 63 5.46 -6.20 5.81
N ASP A 64 5.47 -7.04 6.85
CA ASP A 64 5.81 -6.63 8.23
C ASP A 64 7.20 -5.98 8.29
N ARG A 65 8.15 -6.47 7.48
CA ARG A 65 9.48 -5.88 7.39
C ARG A 65 9.46 -4.52 6.69
N ILE A 66 8.66 -4.36 5.63
CA ILE A 66 8.48 -3.09 4.92
C ILE A 66 7.77 -2.08 5.82
N GLU A 67 6.71 -2.48 6.51
CA GLU A 67 5.95 -1.63 7.43
C GLU A 67 6.84 -1.14 8.58
N ARG A 68 7.54 -2.06 9.27
CA ARG A 68 8.49 -1.69 10.32
C ARG A 68 9.56 -0.73 9.81
N ARG A 69 10.13 -1.00 8.63
CA ARG A 69 11.16 -0.15 8.05
C ARG A 69 10.60 1.21 7.63
N ALA A 70 9.37 1.27 7.15
CA ALA A 70 8.68 2.52 6.83
C ALA A 70 8.48 3.36 8.08
N ALA A 71 7.97 2.75 9.16
CA ALA A 71 7.77 3.42 10.45
C ALA A 71 9.10 3.96 11.02
N GLU A 72 10.18 3.18 10.96
CA GLU A 72 11.53 3.62 11.36
C GLU A 72 12.03 4.86 10.59
N ASN A 73 11.54 5.08 9.36
CA ASN A 73 11.91 6.22 8.53
C ASN A 73 10.80 7.30 8.48
N GLY A 74 9.85 7.27 9.42
CA GLY A 74 8.80 8.29 9.53
C GLY A 74 7.68 8.17 8.50
N CYS A 75 7.54 7.00 7.84
CA CYS A 75 6.49 6.73 6.87
C CYS A 75 5.40 5.83 7.48
N GLU A 76 4.18 6.34 7.57
CA GLU A 76 2.98 5.56 7.90
C GLU A 76 2.44 4.86 6.64
N ILE A 77 2.27 3.54 6.67
CA ILE A 77 1.60 2.81 5.57
C ILE A 77 0.16 2.51 5.99
N VAL A 78 -0.80 2.99 5.22
CA VAL A 78 -2.23 2.77 5.45
C VAL A 78 -2.78 1.88 4.34
N VAL A 79 -3.23 0.68 4.71
CA VAL A 79 -3.96 -0.18 3.80
C VAL A 79 -5.42 0.27 3.77
N VAL A 80 -5.88 0.69 2.60
CA VAL A 80 -7.28 1.04 2.38
C VAL A 80 -7.94 -0.13 1.68
N ASN A 81 -9.01 -0.66 2.26
CA ASN A 81 -9.85 -1.66 1.61
C ASN A 81 -11.12 -0.99 1.07
N PRO A 82 -11.10 -0.44 -0.16
CA PRO A 82 -12.29 0.19 -0.72
C PRO A 82 -13.43 -0.81 -1.03
N ASN A 83 -13.18 -2.12 -0.92
CA ASN A 83 -14.08 -3.19 -1.33
C ASN A 83 -14.42 -4.17 -0.20
N SER A 84 -14.28 -3.82 1.09
CA SER A 84 -14.58 -4.75 2.18
C SER A 84 -16.06 -5.17 2.20
N ARG A 85 -16.37 -6.26 1.48
CA ARG A 85 -17.31 -7.25 1.98
C ARG A 85 -16.67 -7.85 3.24
N SER A 86 -17.48 -8.06 4.26
CA SER A 86 -17.14 -8.37 5.65
C SER A 86 -15.96 -9.34 5.86
N PRO A 87 -15.19 -9.21 6.97
CA PRO A 87 -13.99 -9.99 7.28
C PRO A 87 -14.16 -11.53 7.28
N GLN A 88 -15.39 -12.05 7.40
CA GLN A 88 -15.66 -13.48 7.52
C GLN A 88 -15.37 -14.34 6.28
N GLN A 89 -15.15 -13.78 5.09
CA GLN A 89 -14.96 -14.58 3.87
C GLN A 89 -13.51 -14.82 3.44
N GLU A 90 -12.52 -14.35 4.20
CA GLU A 90 -11.11 -14.70 3.94
C GLU A 90 -10.71 -15.99 4.68
N ARG A 91 -11.51 -17.06 4.51
CA ARG A 91 -11.05 -18.41 4.89
C ARG A 91 -9.93 -18.82 3.93
N VAL A 92 -8.79 -19.12 4.53
CA VAL A 92 -7.61 -19.72 3.91
C VAL A 92 -8.02 -21.08 3.35
N GLU A 93 -7.81 -21.29 2.06
CA GLU A 93 -7.55 -22.61 1.51
C GLU A 93 -6.08 -22.58 1.05
N ASP A 94 -5.34 -23.61 1.48
CA ASP A 94 -3.87 -23.77 1.46
C ASP A 94 -3.17 -23.31 0.17
#